data_AF-A0AAP0X7N2-F1
#
_entry.id   AF-A0AAP0X7N2-F1
#
_cell.length_a   1.000
_cell.length_b   1.000
_cell.length_c   1.000
_cell.angle_alpha   90.00
_cell.angle_beta   90.00
_cell.angle_gamma   90.00
#
_symmetry.space_group_name_H-M   'P 1'
#
loop_
_entity.id
_entity.type
_entity.pdbx_description
1 polymer ?
#
loop_
_entity_poly.entity_id
_entity_poly.type
_entity_poly.pdbx_seq_one_letter_code
_entity_poly.pdbx_strand_id
1 'polypeptide(L)'
;MNLISQFSSHLKACKTILHLEQVHAHIIRQGLEQDHFIITQFICLCNSLTNLPYATSVFNRVYTPSIYLWNSVIKGYCESSSFLDTVSVFVRMKRSEIVPDKYTYPSLIKACSNGGKIREGVVIHGSAVRCGVRRGRVCEDEFD
;
A
#
# COMPACT_ATOMS: atom_id res chain seq x y z
N MET A 1 22.17 -1.20 16.74
CA MET A 1 21.59 -0.60 15.52
C MET A 1 20.22 -1.22 15.32
N ASN A 2 19.19 -0.40 15.11
CA ASN A 2 17.81 -0.90 15.02
C ASN A 2 17.68 -1.68 13.70
N LEU A 3 17.16 -2.92 13.72
CA LEU A 3 16.96 -3.77 12.53
C LEU A 3 16.29 -2.99 11.38
N ILE A 4 15.37 -2.09 11.75
CA ILE A 4 14.66 -1.15 10.88
C ILE A 4 15.62 -0.19 10.14
N SER A 5 16.59 0.40 10.85
CA SER A 5 17.56 1.33 10.26
C SER A 5 18.50 0.62 9.27
N GLN A 6 18.92 -0.60 9.60
CA GLN A 6 19.77 -1.43 8.75
C GLN A 6 18.99 -1.92 7.52
N PHE A 7 17.71 -2.32 7.67
CA PHE A 7 16.87 -2.67 6.53
C PHE A 7 16.66 -1.46 5.61
N SER A 8 16.33 -0.29 6.16
CA SER A 8 16.07 0.91 5.36
C SER A 8 17.26 1.34 4.48
N SER A 9 18.50 1.16 4.96
CA SER A 9 19.71 1.52 4.20
C SER A 9 20.02 0.52 3.09
N HIS A 10 19.82 -0.78 3.33
CA HIS A 10 19.97 -1.83 2.30
C HIS A 10 18.86 -1.75 1.24
N LEU A 11 17.63 -1.37 1.62
CA LEU A 11 16.51 -1.19 0.71
C LEU A 11 16.76 -0.07 -0.32
N LYS A 12 17.44 1.02 0.04
CA LYS A 12 17.76 2.12 -0.91
C LYS A 12 18.75 1.72 -2.01
N ALA A 13 19.54 0.67 -1.80
CA ALA A 13 20.53 0.18 -2.77
C ALA A 13 19.94 -0.81 -3.79
N CYS A 14 18.74 -1.33 -3.54
CA CYS A 14 18.10 -2.32 -4.39
C CYS A 14 17.56 -1.67 -5.68
N LYS A 15 18.23 -1.95 -6.81
CA LYS A 15 17.86 -1.42 -8.13
C LYS A 15 17.36 -2.47 -9.11
N THR A 16 17.35 -3.75 -8.72
CA THR A 16 17.05 -4.87 -9.61
C THR A 16 16.14 -5.89 -8.94
N ILE A 17 15.44 -6.69 -9.75
CA ILE A 17 14.58 -7.78 -9.28
C ILE A 17 15.39 -8.84 -8.53
N LEU A 18 16.64 -9.11 -8.93
CA LEU A 18 17.53 -10.04 -8.23
C LEU A 18 17.74 -9.66 -6.75
N HIS A 19 17.90 -8.36 -6.46
CA HIS A 19 18.03 -7.91 -5.07
C HIS A 19 16.74 -8.09 -4.28
N LEU A 20 15.55 -7.97 -4.90
CA LEU A 20 14.28 -8.24 -4.23
C LEU A 20 14.22 -9.69 -3.75
N GLU A 21 14.63 -10.64 -4.59
CA GLU A 21 14.63 -12.07 -4.25
C GLU A 21 15.58 -12.36 -3.09
N GLN A 22 16.78 -11.76 -3.09
CA GLN A 22 17.75 -11.89 -2.00
C GLN A 22 17.21 -11.32 -0.68
N VAL A 23 16.59 -10.14 -0.73
CA VAL A 23 15.97 -9.52 0.46
C VAL A 23 14.81 -10.38 0.97
N HIS A 24 13.94 -10.87 0.08
CA HIS A 24 12.82 -11.74 0.48
C HIS A 24 13.31 -13.07 1.08
N ALA A 25 14.33 -13.68 0.49
CA ALA A 25 14.95 -14.88 1.06
C ALA A 25 15.52 -14.60 2.46
N HIS A 26 16.12 -13.43 2.68
CA HIS A 26 16.58 -13.01 4.01
C HIS A 26 15.43 -12.82 5.00
N ILE A 27 14.32 -12.19 4.59
CA ILE A 27 13.11 -12.01 5.41
C ILE A 27 12.59 -13.39 5.87
N ILE A 28 12.42 -14.33 4.94
CA ILE A 28 11.94 -15.69 5.23
C ILE A 28 12.90 -16.43 6.17
N ARG A 29 14.21 -16.37 5.90
CA ARG A 29 15.22 -17.07 6.73
C ARG A 29 15.24 -16.58 8.17
N GLN A 30 14.85 -15.33 8.41
CA GLN A 30 14.77 -14.73 9.75
C GLN A 30 13.40 -14.89 10.40
N GLY A 31 12.41 -15.50 9.74
CA GLY A 31 11.04 -15.64 10.26
C GLY A 31 10.27 -14.30 10.30
N LEU A 32 10.64 -13.34 9.44
CA LEU A 32 10.08 -11.98 9.43
C LEU A 32 8.96 -11.81 8.40
N GLU A 33 8.47 -12.89 7.79
CA GLU A 33 7.42 -12.86 6.77
C GLU A 33 6.06 -12.40 7.28
N GLN A 34 5.87 -12.39 8.60
CA GLN A 34 4.69 -11.86 9.29
C GLN A 34 4.96 -10.53 10.01
N ASP A 35 6.14 -9.94 9.87
CA ASP A 35 6.41 -8.60 10.42
C ASP A 35 5.82 -7.54 9.48
N HIS A 36 4.71 -6.92 9.91
CA HIS A 36 3.98 -5.97 9.08
C HIS A 36 4.82 -4.76 8.68
N PHE A 37 5.75 -4.32 9.53
CA PHE A 37 6.60 -3.19 9.20
C PHE A 37 7.59 -3.57 8.10
N ILE A 38 8.31 -4.69 8.27
CA ILE A 38 9.28 -5.19 7.28
C ILE A 38 8.59 -5.49 5.94
N ILE A 39 7.44 -6.16 5.96
CA ILE A 39 6.71 -6.49 4.73
C ILE A 39 6.14 -5.24 4.06
N THR A 40 5.70 -4.23 4.81
CA THR A 40 5.28 -2.95 4.21
C THR A 40 6.42 -2.29 3.46
N GLN A 41 7.62 -2.26 4.06
CA GLN A 41 8.81 -1.72 3.39
C GLN A 41 9.20 -2.53 2.16
N PHE A 42 9.14 -3.85 2.25
CA PHE A 42 9.43 -4.75 1.13
C PHE A 42 8.45 -4.55 -0.04
N ILE A 43 7.14 -4.49 0.22
CA ILE A 43 6.11 -4.20 -0.80
C ILE A 43 6.35 -2.84 -1.46
N CYS A 44 6.68 -1.81 -0.68
CA CYS A 44 7.03 -0.50 -1.24
C CYS A 44 8.23 -0.58 -2.19
N LEU A 45 9.23 -1.40 -1.86
CA LEU A 45 10.38 -1.64 -2.74
C LEU A 45 9.97 -2.38 -4.02
N CYS A 46 9.14 -3.44 -3.92
CA CYS A 46 8.60 -4.13 -5.09
C CYS A 46 7.84 -3.18 -6.02
N ASN A 47 7.01 -2.30 -5.46
CA ASN A 47 6.26 -1.30 -6.22
C ASN A 47 7.19 -0.32 -6.95
N SER A 48 8.27 0.14 -6.28
CA SER A 48 9.25 1.05 -6.90
C SER A 48 10.00 0.44 -8.10
N LEU A 49 10.08 -0.89 -8.15
CA LEU A 49 10.64 -1.67 -9.25
C LEU A 49 9.56 -2.25 -10.18
N THR A 50 8.34 -1.71 -10.11
CA THR A 50 7.17 -2.06 -10.92
C THR A 50 6.79 -3.55 -10.92
N ASN A 51 7.23 -4.33 -9.92
CA ASN A 51 6.93 -5.76 -9.80
C ASN A 51 5.72 -6.00 -8.87
N LEU A 52 4.56 -5.52 -9.30
CA LEU A 52 3.29 -5.63 -8.56
C LEU A 52 2.81 -7.09 -8.32
N PRO A 53 2.98 -8.03 -9.27
CA PRO A 53 2.63 -9.43 -9.02
C PRO A 53 3.41 -10.03 -7.85
N TYR A 54 4.70 -9.68 -7.72
CA TYR A 54 5.52 -10.15 -6.61
C TYR A 54 5.15 -9.47 -5.29
N ALA A 55 4.91 -8.15 -5.31
CA ALA A 55 4.38 -7.43 -4.15
C ALA A 55 3.08 -8.08 -3.63
N THR A 56 2.18 -8.44 -4.55
CA THR A 56 0.89 -9.05 -4.23
C THR A 56 1.03 -10.49 -3.72
N SER A 57 1.98 -11.26 -4.25
CA SER A 57 2.21 -12.63 -3.78
C SER A 57 2.76 -12.67 -2.36
N VAL A 58 3.64 -11.72 -2.00
CA VAL A 58 4.11 -11.55 -0.62
C VAL A 58 3.00 -11.06 0.29
N PHE A 59 2.25 -10.04 -0.13
CA PHE A 59 1.09 -9.55 0.62
C PHE A 59 0.09 -10.66 0.95
N ASN A 60 -0.24 -11.53 -0.01
CA ASN A 60 -1.21 -12.61 0.18
C ASN A 60 -0.75 -13.70 1.18
N ARG A 61 0.53 -13.70 1.59
CA ARG A 61 1.07 -14.62 2.60
C ARG A 61 1.01 -14.04 4.03
N VAL A 62 0.69 -12.76 4.19
CA VAL A 62 0.58 -12.12 5.50
C VAL A 62 -0.78 -12.45 6.11
N TYR A 63 -0.78 -12.95 7.34
CA TYR A 63 -2.01 -13.14 8.11
C TYR A 63 -2.54 -11.81 8.60
N THR A 64 -3.86 -11.60 8.48
CA THR A 64 -4.54 -10.39 9.00
C THR A 64 -3.83 -9.06 8.64
N PRO A 65 -3.61 -8.73 7.34
CA PRO A 65 -2.78 -7.59 6.95
C PRO A 65 -3.26 -6.26 7.53
N SER A 66 -2.34 -5.44 8.04
CA SER A 66 -2.67 -4.11 8.55
C SER A 66 -3.12 -3.16 7.44
N ILE A 67 -3.81 -2.08 7.83
CA ILE A 67 -4.24 -1.03 6.90
C ILE A 67 -3.07 -0.43 6.08
N TYR A 68 -1.87 -0.36 6.66
CA TYR A 68 -0.68 0.10 5.96
C TYR A 68 -0.28 -0.82 4.80
N LEU A 69 -0.34 -2.15 4.98
CA LEU A 69 -0.07 -3.12 3.92
C LEU A 69 -1.09 -3.00 2.78
N TRP A 70 -2.38 -2.90 3.13
CA TRP A 70 -3.45 -2.67 2.15
C TRP A 70 -3.21 -1.39 1.34
N ASN A 71 -2.93 -0.29 2.02
CA ASN A 71 -2.66 1.00 1.39
C ASN A 71 -1.42 0.94 0.48
N SER A 72 -0.36 0.22 0.86
CA SER A 72 0.83 0.03 0.03
C SER A 72 0.54 -0.73 -1.26
N VAL A 73 -0.25 -1.80 -1.21
CA VAL A 73 -0.63 -2.55 -2.42
C VAL A 73 -1.56 -1.73 -3.32
N ILE A 74 -2.56 -1.05 -2.75
CA ILE A 74 -3.47 -0.16 -3.49
C ILE A 74 -2.68 0.96 -4.18
N LYS A 75 -1.70 1.56 -3.49
CA LYS A 75 -0.84 2.60 -4.06
C LYS A 75 -0.04 2.08 -5.26
N GLY A 76 0.53 0.87 -5.16
CA GLY A 76 1.28 0.25 -6.25
C GLY A 76 0.45 0.12 -7.54
N TYR A 77 -0.76 -0.42 -7.45
CA TYR A 77 -1.66 -0.54 -8.60
C TYR A 77 -2.18 0.81 -9.12
N CYS A 78 -2.38 1.78 -8.22
CA CYS A 78 -2.74 3.14 -8.62
C CYS A 78 -1.63 3.80 -9.45
N GLU A 79 -0.37 3.63 -9.05
CA GLU A 79 0.80 4.21 -9.72
C GLU A 79 1.08 3.53 -11.07
N SER A 80 0.75 2.25 -11.23
CA SER A 80 0.77 1.57 -12.54
C SER A 80 -0.41 1.92 -13.44
N SER A 81 -1.25 2.89 -13.05
CA SER A 81 -2.43 3.35 -13.81
C SER A 81 -3.47 2.26 -14.08
N SER A 82 -3.51 1.20 -13.27
CA SER A 82 -4.53 0.15 -13.38
C SER A 82 -5.72 0.46 -12.47
N PHE A 83 -6.77 1.06 -13.04
CA PHE A 83 -8.01 1.33 -12.30
C PHE A 83 -8.66 0.05 -11.77
N LEU A 84 -8.78 -0.98 -12.62
CA LEU A 84 -9.49 -2.22 -12.28
C LEU A 84 -8.77 -2.96 -11.14
N ASP A 85 -7.44 -3.05 -11.18
CA ASP A 85 -6.69 -3.72 -10.12
C ASP A 85 -6.72 -2.92 -8.81
N THR A 86 -6.61 -1.59 -8.89
CA THR A 86 -6.72 -0.71 -7.71
C THR A 86 -8.06 -0.93 -7.00
N VAL A 87 -9.16 -0.96 -7.77
CA VAL A 87 -10.51 -1.19 -7.23
C VAL A 87 -10.68 -2.63 -6.74
N SER A 88 -10.09 -3.61 -7.42
CA SER A 88 -10.11 -5.02 -7.01
C SER A 88 -9.50 -5.20 -5.62
N VAL A 89 -8.33 -4.60 -5.37
CA VAL A 89 -7.67 -4.64 -4.05
C VAL A 89 -8.52 -3.91 -3.00
N PHE A 90 -9.10 -2.76 -3.32
CA PHE A 90 -10.02 -2.06 -2.41
C PHE A 90 -11.28 -2.86 -2.07
N VAL A 91 -11.88 -3.55 -3.04
CA VAL A 91 -13.03 -4.45 -2.77
C VAL A 91 -12.59 -5.59 -1.86
N ARG A 92 -11.40 -6.16 -2.08
CA ARG A 92 -10.84 -7.21 -1.22
C ARG A 92 -10.59 -6.71 0.20
N MET A 93 -10.05 -5.49 0.36
CA MET A 93 -9.86 -4.83 1.66
C MET A 93 -11.18 -4.74 2.45
N LYS A 94 -12.26 -4.28 1.80
CA LYS A 94 -13.58 -4.20 2.44
C LYS A 94 -14.18 -5.57 2.78
N ARG A 95 -13.98 -6.59 1.93
CA ARG A 95 -14.42 -7.97 2.19
C ARG A 95 -13.66 -8.60 3.36
N SER A 96 -12.44 -8.17 3.60
CA SER A 96 -11.65 -8.52 4.79
C SER A 96 -11.99 -7.65 6.01
N GLU A 97 -13.09 -6.90 5.96
CA GLU A 97 -13.59 -6.04 7.05
C GLU A 97 -12.61 -4.95 7.50
N ILE A 98 -11.63 -4.61 6.65
CA ILE A 98 -10.69 -3.53 6.91
C ILE A 98 -11.31 -2.21 6.44
N VAL A 99 -11.43 -1.26 7.38
CA VAL A 99 -12.00 0.06 7.13
C VAL A 99 -11.01 0.92 6.32
N PRO A 100 -11.40 1.42 5.13
CA PRO A 100 -10.59 2.36 4.35
C PRO A 100 -10.32 3.67 5.10
N ASP A 101 -9.12 4.22 4.98
CA ASP A 101 -8.72 5.46 5.67
C ASP A 101 -8.44 6.63 4.71
N LYS A 102 -7.92 7.72 5.28
CA LYS A 102 -7.53 8.93 4.56
C LYS A 102 -6.42 8.72 3.52
N TYR A 103 -5.71 7.60 3.53
CA TYR A 103 -4.69 7.24 2.53
C TYR A 103 -5.24 6.29 1.46
N THR A 104 -6.31 5.55 1.74
CA THR A 104 -6.96 4.68 0.75
C THR A 104 -7.69 5.47 -0.35
N TYR A 105 -8.54 6.44 0.03
CA TYR A 105 -9.39 7.15 -0.93
C TYR A 105 -8.66 8.01 -1.96
N PRO A 106 -7.58 8.74 -1.60
CA PRO A 106 -6.80 9.50 -2.60
C PRO A 106 -6.25 8.61 -3.71
N SER A 107 -5.75 7.42 -3.38
CA SER A 107 -5.25 6.45 -4.36
C SER A 107 -6.35 5.99 -5.32
N LEU A 108 -7.55 5.74 -4.79
CA LEU A 108 -8.71 5.35 -5.60
C LEU A 108 -9.18 6.48 -6.52
N ILE A 109 -9.28 7.70 -6.01
CA ILE A 109 -9.69 8.88 -6.81
C ILE A 109 -8.64 9.16 -7.89
N LYS A 110 -7.35 9.05 -7.58
CA LYS A 110 -6.27 9.17 -8.57
C LYS A 110 -6.40 8.11 -9.65
N ALA A 111 -6.67 6.85 -9.29
CA ALA A 111 -6.90 5.79 -10.27
C ALA A 111 -8.14 6.07 -11.15
N CYS A 112 -9.22 6.64 -10.61
CA CYS A 112 -10.37 7.09 -11.41
C CYS A 112 -9.99 8.19 -12.39
N SER A 113 -9.22 9.18 -11.93
CA SER A 113 -8.74 10.28 -12.77
C SER A 113 -7.88 9.78 -13.92
N ASN A 114 -6.91 8.91 -13.62
CA ASN A 114 -6.01 8.32 -14.61
C ASN A 114 -6.76 7.47 -15.65
N GLY A 115 -7.80 6.76 -15.22
CA GLY A 115 -8.60 5.89 -16.09
C GLY A 115 -9.82 6.54 -16.75
N GLY A 116 -10.05 7.85 -16.57
CA GLY A 116 -11.24 8.56 -17.07
C GLY A 116 -12.57 8.06 -16.48
N LYS A 117 -12.54 7.47 -15.28
CA LYS A 117 -13.68 6.81 -14.62
C LYS A 117 -14.47 7.78 -13.73
N ILE A 118 -15.09 8.77 -14.35
CA ILE A 118 -15.78 9.87 -13.65
C ILE A 118 -16.90 9.34 -12.75
N ARG A 119 -17.73 8.41 -13.25
CA ARG A 119 -18.88 7.87 -12.51
C ARG A 119 -18.43 7.14 -11.26
N GLU A 120 -17.40 6.32 -11.37
CA GLU A 120 -16.79 5.58 -10.26
C GLU A 120 -16.11 6.53 -9.29
N GLY A 121 -15.45 7.59 -9.79
CA GLY A 121 -14.86 8.65 -8.98
C GLY A 121 -15.88 9.33 -8.07
N VAL A 122 -17.08 9.64 -8.59
CA VAL A 122 -18.19 10.21 -7.80
C VAL A 122 -18.63 9.25 -6.69
N VAL A 123 -18.77 7.95 -6.99
CA VAL A 123 -19.16 6.93 -6.01
C VAL A 123 -18.11 6.80 -4.90
N ILE A 124 -16.83 6.73 -5.27
CA ILE A 124 -15.71 6.61 -4.33
C ILE A 124 -15.61 7.87 -3.47
N HIS A 125 -15.75 9.06 -4.06
CA HIS A 125 -15.78 10.32 -3.32
C HIS A 125 -16.92 10.35 -2.29
N GLY A 126 -18.14 9.95 -2.69
CA GLY A 126 -19.27 9.83 -1.77
C GLY A 126 -19.05 8.81 -0.66
N SER A 127 -18.28 7.75 -0.90
CA SER A 127 -17.83 6.82 0.16
C SER A 127 -16.86 7.50 1.13
N ALA A 128 -15.87 8.24 0.62
CA ALA A 128 -14.88 8.94 1.45
C ALA A 128 -15.54 9.94 2.42
N VAL A 129 -16.51 10.73 1.92
CA VAL A 129 -17.26 11.71 2.73
C VAL A 129 -18.07 11.03 3.83
N ARG A 130 -18.76 9.92 3.52
CA ARG A 130 -19.55 9.15 4.51
C ARG A 130 -18.69 8.49 5.58
N CYS A 131 -17.46 8.10 5.24
CA CYS A 131 -16.50 7.54 6.19
C CYS A 131 -15.75 8.62 7.00
N GLY A 132 -16.15 9.89 6.94
CA GLY A 132 -15.55 10.95 7.74
C GLY A 132 -14.16 11.38 7.29
N VAL A 133 -13.71 10.98 6.10
CA VAL A 133 -12.45 11.45 5.51
C VAL A 133 -12.66 12.87 4.99
N ARG A 134 -12.65 13.83 5.91
CA ARG A 134 -12.69 15.26 5.58
C ARG A 134 -11.33 15.70 5.05
N ARG A 135 -11.37 16.49 3.96
CA ARG A 135 -10.23 17.23 3.40
C ARG A 135 -9.37 17.78 4.53
N GLY A 136 -8.05 17.59 4.43
CA GLY A 136 -7.07 18.00 5.42
C GLY A 136 -7.40 19.35 6.05
N ARG A 137 -7.72 19.32 7.33
CA ARG A 137 -7.12 20.28 8.23
C ARG A 137 -5.84 19.62 8.71
N VAL A 138 -4.72 20.23 8.37
CA VAL A 138 -3.60 20.23 9.30
C VAL A 138 -4.19 20.89 10.54
N CYS A 139 -4.58 20.10 11.55
CA CYS A 139 -4.65 20.66 12.88
C CYS A 139 -3.19 20.89 13.22
N GLU A 140 -2.72 22.12 13.02
CA GLU A 140 -1.65 22.62 13.87
C GLU A 140 -2.23 22.52 15.28
N ASP A 141 -1.71 21.56 16.04
CA ASP A 141 -1.78 21.60 17.48
C ASP A 141 -0.99 22.84 17.91
N GLU A 142 -1.66 23.99 18.03
CA GLU A 142 -1.20 25.03 18.95
C GLU A 142 -1.93 24.81 20.26
N PHE A 143 -1.14 24.37 21.23
CA PHE A 143 -1.41 24.49 22.64
C PHE A 143 -1.73 25.96 22.98
N ASP A 144 -2.90 26.19 23.57
CA ASP A 144 -3.08 26.94 24.83
C ASP A 144 -4.36 26.46 25.53
#